data_AF-A0A969KC13-F1
#
_entry.id   AF-A0A969KC13-F1
#
_cell.length_a   1.000
_cell.length_b   1.000
_cell.length_c   1.000
_cell.angle_alpha   90.00
_cell.angle_beta   90.00
_cell.angle_gamma   90.00
#
_symmetry.space_group_name_H-M   'P 1'
#
loop_
_entity.id
_entity.type
_entity.pdbx_description
1 polymer ?
#
loop_
_entity_poly.entity_id
_entity_poly.type
_entity_poly.pdbx_seq_one_letter_code
_entity_poly.pdbx_strand_id
1 'polypeptide(L)'
;MHIGITYGTGDQLIVEAHRSEGETFAATWGLLPHFPVPEIVLAGSAPYDTLTVPIQPGCQMISLPLVQPDTPIEQALASLGGAYDTVLAYNVADNSWRRFAQDGPAFGNTLTEVGPYDGVWVCASQMGTLSLSGIYPDQVMPAYAETGWHLVGFPVGMATPVEEVLAPFEGTFSIVQTYDPGSGDWRRYTPDTPISDDTLTHIEPGSAYWINITRP
;
A
#
# COMPACT_ATOMS: atom_id res chain seq x y z
N MET A 1 -8.32 -16.15 12.82
CA MET A 1 -7.61 -16.38 14.11
C MET A 1 -8.62 -16.95 15.10
N HIS A 2 -8.39 -18.14 15.65
CA HIS A 2 -9.23 -18.72 16.70
C HIS A 2 -8.43 -18.67 18.01
N ILE A 3 -9.01 -18.09 19.05
CA ILE A 3 -8.42 -18.01 20.38
C ILE A 3 -9.20 -18.95 21.29
N GLY A 4 -8.53 -19.97 21.82
CA GLY A 4 -9.09 -20.87 22.83
C GLY A 4 -8.56 -20.47 24.19
N ILE A 5 -9.46 -20.23 25.15
CA ILE A 5 -9.08 -20.07 26.56
C ILE A 5 -9.46 -21.37 27.26
N THR A 6 -8.49 -22.05 27.86
CA THR A 6 -8.75 -23.21 28.70
C THR A 6 -8.19 -22.99 30.10
N TYR A 7 -8.90 -23.49 31.09
CA TYR A 7 -8.43 -23.46 32.48
C TYR A 7 -7.58 -24.69 32.73
N GLY A 8 -6.31 -24.50 33.09
CA GLY A 8 -5.43 -25.57 33.52
C GLY A 8 -5.80 -26.08 34.91
N THR A 9 -5.30 -27.25 35.29
CA THR A 9 -5.48 -27.79 36.64
C THR A 9 -4.62 -27.04 37.66
N GLY A 10 -5.27 -26.36 38.61
CA GLY A 10 -4.65 -25.61 39.71
C GLY A 10 -4.18 -24.23 39.27
N ASP A 11 -4.89 -23.17 39.71
CA ASP A 11 -4.56 -21.72 39.65
C ASP A 11 -3.71 -21.20 38.46
N GLN A 12 -3.77 -21.86 37.32
CA GLN A 12 -3.03 -21.54 36.10
C GLN A 12 -4.02 -21.35 34.96
N LEU A 13 -3.98 -20.15 34.38
CA LEU A 13 -4.63 -19.84 33.12
C LEU A 13 -3.65 -20.21 31.99
N ILE A 14 -4.14 -20.99 31.02
CA ILE A 14 -3.39 -21.30 29.80
C ILE A 14 -4.13 -20.60 28.65
N VAL A 15 -3.41 -19.70 27.99
CA VAL A 15 -3.91 -19.00 26.79
C VAL A 15 -3.16 -19.56 25.59
N GLU A 16 -3.89 -20.19 24.67
CA GLU A 16 -3.34 -20.72 23.43
C GLU A 16 -3.84 -19.87 22.25
N ALA A 17 -2.92 -19.25 21.55
CA ALA A 17 -3.20 -18.52 20.32
C ALA A 17 -2.69 -19.31 19.12
N HIS A 18 -3.59 -19.64 18.19
CA HIS A 18 -3.22 -20.28 16.92
C HIS A 18 -3.23 -19.24 15.80
N ARG A 19 -2.04 -18.95 15.24
CA ARG A 19 -1.90 -18.30 13.93
C ARG A 19 -1.98 -19.36 12.83
N SER A 20 -2.45 -18.98 11.64
CA SER A 20 -2.67 -19.89 10.49
C SER A 20 -1.42 -20.59 9.96
N GLU A 21 -0.23 -20.31 10.49
CA GLU A 21 1.05 -20.87 10.07
C GLU A 21 1.65 -21.90 11.05
N GLY A 22 0.88 -22.38 12.03
CA GLY A 22 1.29 -23.53 12.87
C GLY A 22 2.23 -23.21 14.04
N GLU A 23 2.60 -21.95 14.24
CA GLU A 23 3.31 -21.52 15.44
C GLU A 23 2.33 -21.43 16.63
N THR A 24 2.64 -22.16 17.70
CA THR A 24 1.87 -22.15 18.95
C THR A 24 2.70 -21.41 20.01
N PHE A 25 2.19 -20.29 20.51
CA PHE A 25 2.81 -19.59 21.64
C PHE A 25 2.01 -19.91 22.90
N ALA A 26 2.64 -20.56 23.88
CA ALA A 26 2.07 -20.82 25.19
C ALA A 26 2.77 -19.93 26.22
N ALA A 27 2.01 -19.10 26.92
CA ALA A 27 2.47 -18.37 28.09
C ALA A 27 1.77 -18.92 29.34
N THR A 28 2.54 -19.28 30.37
CA THR A 28 2.01 -19.78 31.65
C THR A 28 2.27 -18.75 32.75
N TRP A 29 1.23 -18.30 33.43
CA TRP A 29 1.35 -17.44 34.62
C TRP A 29 0.83 -18.16 35.85
N GLY A 30 1.55 -18.07 36.96
CA GLY A 30 1.08 -18.52 38.27
C GLY A 30 0.31 -17.40 38.98
N LEU A 31 -0.90 -17.68 39.45
CA LEU A 31 -1.65 -16.72 40.27
C LEU A 31 -1.06 -16.70 41.69
N LEU A 32 -0.46 -15.58 42.09
CA LEU A 32 -0.29 -15.26 43.52
C LEU A 32 -1.56 -14.54 44.01
N PRO A 33 -2.02 -14.78 45.25
CA PRO A 33 -3.43 -14.62 45.57
C PRO A 33 -3.95 -13.17 45.65
N HIS A 34 -3.14 -12.12 45.47
CA HIS A 34 -3.54 -10.73 45.79
C HIS A 34 -3.12 -9.67 44.76
N PHE A 35 -3.11 -9.97 43.46
CA PHE A 35 -2.96 -8.94 42.42
C PHE A 35 -4.30 -8.61 41.75
N PRO A 36 -4.53 -7.35 41.33
CA PRO A 36 -5.64 -7.03 40.43
C PRO A 36 -5.51 -7.90 39.18
N VAL A 37 -6.65 -8.34 38.63
CA VAL A 37 -6.73 -9.13 37.39
C VAL A 37 -5.74 -8.54 36.38
N PRO A 38 -4.73 -9.29 35.91
CA PRO A 38 -3.82 -8.76 34.92
C PRO A 38 -4.65 -8.46 33.68
N GLU A 39 -4.70 -7.18 33.31
CA GLU A 39 -5.11 -6.78 31.97
C GLU A 39 -4.16 -7.49 31.01
N ILE A 40 -4.69 -8.43 30.23
CA ILE A 40 -3.91 -9.07 29.17
C ILE A 40 -3.73 -8.00 28.08
N VAL A 41 -2.70 -7.19 28.24
CA VAL A 41 -2.17 -6.39 27.15
C VAL A 41 -1.42 -7.37 26.25
N LEU A 42 -2.01 -7.69 25.10
CA LEU A 42 -1.31 -8.38 24.03
C LEU A 42 -0.15 -7.48 23.56
N ALA A 43 1.00 -7.59 24.21
CA ALA A 43 2.23 -7.03 23.70
C ALA A 43 2.59 -7.82 22.44
N GLY A 44 2.24 -7.31 21.25
CA GLY A 44 2.60 -7.96 20.01
C GLY A 44 1.78 -7.64 18.76
N SER A 45 1.11 -6.49 18.64
CA SER A 45 0.93 -5.95 17.28
C SER A 45 2.32 -5.50 16.84
N ALA A 46 2.87 -6.09 15.78
CA ALA A 46 3.96 -5.44 15.06
C ALA A 46 3.56 -3.97 14.84
N PRO A 47 4.47 -2.99 15.01
CA PRO A 47 4.10 -1.60 14.80
C PRO A 47 3.61 -1.48 13.36
N TYR A 48 2.31 -1.19 13.19
CA TYR A 48 1.79 -0.82 11.89
C TYR A 48 2.32 0.58 11.58
N ASP A 49 2.87 0.74 10.39
CA ASP A 49 3.16 2.05 9.85
C ASP A 49 1.85 2.71 9.44
N THR A 50 1.83 4.04 9.53
CA THR A 50 0.70 4.84 9.05
C THR A 50 1.18 5.79 7.97
N LEU A 51 0.42 5.89 6.89
CA LEU A 51 0.66 6.84 5.82
C LEU A 51 -0.58 7.68 5.58
N THR A 52 -0.38 8.99 5.45
CA THR A 52 -1.43 9.95 5.15
C THR A 52 -1.14 10.59 3.80
N VAL A 53 -2.05 10.44 2.84
CA VAL A 53 -1.93 11.03 1.50
C VAL A 53 -3.04 12.08 1.32
N PRO A 54 -2.69 13.37 1.17
CA PRO A 54 -3.69 14.40 0.88
C PRO A 54 -4.19 14.27 -0.56
N ILE A 55 -5.50 14.24 -0.74
CA ILE A 55 -6.16 14.21 -2.04
C ILE A 55 -6.74 15.60 -2.33
N GLN A 56 -6.43 16.13 -3.52
CA GLN A 56 -6.91 17.42 -4.00
C GLN A 56 -8.06 17.24 -4.99
N PRO A 57 -8.93 18.25 -5.19
CA PRO A 57 -9.87 18.26 -6.31
C PRO A 57 -9.14 18.10 -7.64
N GLY A 58 -9.67 17.25 -8.52
CA GLY A 58 -9.02 16.81 -9.76
C GLY A 58 -8.53 15.37 -9.67
N CYS A 59 -7.78 14.93 -10.69
CA CYS A 59 -7.22 13.59 -10.74
C CYS A 59 -5.75 13.61 -10.32
N GLN A 60 -5.39 12.75 -9.37
CA GLN A 60 -4.05 12.57 -8.85
C GLN A 60 -3.61 11.11 -8.99
N MET A 61 -2.31 10.91 -9.27
CA MET A 61 -1.69 9.58 -9.23
C MET A 61 -1.24 9.26 -7.81
N ILE A 62 -1.78 8.19 -7.23
CA ILE A 62 -1.39 7.71 -5.89
C ILE A 62 -1.10 6.21 -5.89
N SER A 63 -0.39 5.77 -4.87
CA SER A 63 -0.20 4.36 -4.53
C SER A 63 -0.62 4.08 -3.10
N LEU A 64 -0.86 2.81 -2.78
CA LEU A 64 -1.21 2.34 -1.45
C LEU A 64 -0.07 1.47 -0.91
N PRO A 65 1.10 2.04 -0.58
CA PRO A 65 2.35 1.29 -0.40
C PRO A 65 2.39 0.33 0.80
N LEU A 66 1.36 0.36 1.65
CA LEU A 66 1.24 -0.50 2.82
C LEU A 66 0.39 -1.72 2.46
N VAL A 67 0.87 -2.92 2.79
CA VAL A 67 0.05 -4.13 2.75
C VAL A 67 -1.03 -3.98 3.81
N GLN A 68 -2.28 -3.85 3.34
CA GLN A 68 -3.45 -3.87 4.17
C GLN A 68 -4.02 -5.31 4.17
N PRO A 69 -4.35 -5.89 5.33
CA PRO A 69 -4.85 -7.26 5.38
C PRO A 69 -6.20 -7.39 4.67
N ASP A 70 -6.20 -8.06 3.52
CA ASP A 70 -7.37 -8.45 2.71
C ASP A 70 -8.41 -7.34 2.53
N THR A 71 -7.97 -6.12 2.22
CA THR A 71 -8.83 -4.94 2.17
C THR A 71 -9.39 -4.71 0.75
N PRO A 72 -10.70 -4.89 0.51
CA PRO A 72 -11.33 -4.46 -0.73
C PRO A 72 -11.09 -2.96 -0.96
N ILE A 73 -11.03 -2.52 -2.22
CA ILE A 73 -10.77 -1.11 -2.55
C ILE A 73 -11.68 -0.12 -1.80
N GLU A 74 -12.93 -0.51 -1.58
CA GLU A 74 -13.92 0.27 -0.80
C GLU A 74 -13.43 0.58 0.62
N GLN A 75 -12.85 -0.42 1.29
CA GLN A 75 -12.32 -0.26 2.63
C GLN A 75 -10.99 0.51 2.62
N ALA A 76 -10.15 0.26 1.61
CA ALA A 76 -8.86 0.95 1.48
C ALA A 76 -9.05 2.47 1.28
N LEU A 77 -10.14 2.88 0.64
CA LEU A 77 -10.48 4.28 0.38
C LEU A 77 -11.47 4.87 1.40
N ALA A 78 -11.87 4.11 2.42
CA ALA A 78 -12.95 4.51 3.34
C ALA A 78 -12.68 5.84 4.05
N SER A 79 -11.41 6.16 4.35
CA SER A 79 -11.05 7.41 5.02
C SER A 79 -11.30 8.66 4.16
N LEU A 80 -11.45 8.51 2.84
CA LEU A 80 -11.80 9.62 1.96
C LEU A 80 -13.27 10.03 2.10
N GLY A 81 -14.14 9.19 2.68
CA GLY A 81 -15.49 9.58 3.10
C GLY A 81 -16.37 10.22 2.02
N GLY A 82 -16.20 9.85 0.75
CA GLY A 82 -16.91 10.48 -0.36
C GLY A 82 -16.20 11.66 -1.02
N ALA A 83 -14.93 11.91 -0.72
CA ALA A 83 -14.16 12.96 -1.39
C ALA A 83 -13.80 12.62 -2.84
N TYR A 84 -13.88 11.34 -3.23
CA TYR A 84 -13.52 10.88 -4.58
C TYR A 84 -14.75 10.39 -5.37
N ASP A 85 -14.69 10.57 -6.69
CA ASP A 85 -15.75 10.13 -7.60
C ASP A 85 -15.39 8.80 -8.27
N THR A 86 -14.12 8.65 -8.67
CA THR A 86 -13.66 7.48 -9.44
C THR A 86 -12.18 7.21 -9.20
N VAL A 87 -11.83 5.93 -9.15
CA VAL A 87 -10.47 5.40 -9.13
C VAL A 87 -10.23 4.53 -10.37
N LEU A 88 -9.07 4.71 -11.00
CA LEU A 88 -8.68 3.99 -12.22
C LEU A 88 -7.32 3.32 -12.04
N ALA A 89 -7.24 2.04 -12.35
CA ALA A 89 -5.99 1.28 -12.43
C ALA A 89 -5.74 0.86 -13.87
N TYR A 90 -4.52 1.02 -14.35
CA TYR A 90 -4.16 0.60 -15.70
C TYR A 90 -3.73 -0.86 -15.71
N ASN A 91 -4.24 -1.64 -16.67
CA ASN A 91 -3.81 -3.00 -16.92
C ASN A 91 -3.02 -3.05 -18.23
N VAL A 92 -1.73 -3.33 -18.13
CA VAL A 92 -0.83 -3.42 -19.28
C VAL A 92 -1.13 -4.64 -20.15
N ALA A 93 -1.55 -5.77 -19.55
CA ALA A 93 -1.62 -7.07 -20.24
C ALA A 93 -2.68 -7.07 -21.36
N ASP A 94 -3.74 -6.28 -21.19
CA ASP A 94 -4.81 -6.11 -22.17
C ASP A 94 -4.99 -4.65 -22.62
N ASN A 95 -4.09 -3.75 -22.21
CA ASN A 95 -4.12 -2.32 -22.50
C ASN A 95 -5.48 -1.69 -22.14
N SER A 96 -5.98 -1.99 -20.93
CA SER A 96 -7.29 -1.56 -20.47
C SER A 96 -7.26 -0.81 -19.15
N TRP A 97 -8.38 -0.18 -18.81
CA TRP A 97 -8.57 0.50 -17.53
C TRP A 97 -9.57 -0.27 -16.67
N ARG A 98 -9.16 -0.61 -15.45
CA ARG A 98 -10.04 -1.07 -14.39
C ARG A 98 -10.54 0.14 -13.60
N ARG A 99 -11.82 0.16 -13.27
CA ARG A 99 -12.47 1.32 -12.63
C ARG A 99 -13.18 0.92 -11.35
N PHE A 100 -13.12 1.78 -10.35
CA PHE A 100 -14.03 1.80 -9.22
C PHE A 100 -14.66 3.19 -9.11
N ALA A 101 -15.99 3.28 -9.12
CA ALA A 101 -16.71 4.52 -8.86
C ALA A 101 -17.66 4.34 -7.68
N GLN A 102 -17.55 5.24 -6.71
CA GLN A 102 -18.24 5.15 -5.43
C GLN A 102 -19.76 5.12 -5.59
N ASP A 103 -20.30 5.98 -6.45
CA ASP A 103 -21.74 6.08 -6.71
C ASP A 103 -22.14 5.41 -8.05
N GLY A 104 -21.24 4.62 -8.62
CA GLY A 104 -21.47 3.89 -9.87
C GLY A 104 -22.22 2.57 -9.65
N PRO A 105 -22.89 2.02 -10.68
CA PRO A 105 -23.48 0.71 -10.56
C PRO A 105 -22.39 -0.37 -10.43
N ALA A 106 -22.61 -1.35 -9.54
CA ALA A 106 -21.61 -2.39 -9.23
C ALA A 106 -21.09 -3.15 -10.46
N PHE A 107 -21.93 -3.41 -11.47
CA PHE A 107 -21.50 -4.08 -12.71
C PHE A 107 -20.46 -3.29 -13.52
N GLY A 108 -20.34 -1.98 -13.29
CA GLY A 108 -19.37 -1.10 -13.93
C GLY A 108 -18.09 -0.91 -13.12
N ASN A 109 -17.99 -1.50 -11.94
CA ASN A 109 -16.79 -1.49 -11.11
C ASN A 109 -16.00 -2.78 -11.34
N THR A 110 -14.87 -2.66 -12.02
CA THR A 110 -13.97 -3.76 -12.38
C THR A 110 -12.67 -3.73 -11.60
N LEU A 111 -12.37 -2.63 -10.89
CA LEU A 111 -11.29 -2.54 -9.93
C LEU A 111 -11.84 -2.91 -8.54
N THR A 112 -11.39 -4.04 -8.00
CA THR A 112 -11.87 -4.57 -6.70
C THR A 112 -10.81 -4.49 -5.60
N GLU A 113 -9.54 -4.40 -5.98
CA GLU A 113 -8.37 -4.40 -5.10
C GLU A 113 -7.24 -3.57 -5.72
N VAL A 114 -6.34 -3.08 -4.88
CA VAL A 114 -5.12 -2.37 -5.26
C VAL A 114 -4.00 -2.92 -4.37
N GLY A 115 -2.99 -3.51 -4.98
CA GLY A 115 -1.81 -4.01 -4.28
C GLY A 115 -0.84 -2.89 -3.90
N PRO A 116 0.15 -3.17 -3.04
CA PRO A 116 1.10 -2.16 -2.57
C PRO A 116 2.05 -1.63 -3.64
N TYR A 117 2.13 -2.32 -4.78
CA TYR A 117 2.96 -1.95 -5.92
C TYR A 117 2.16 -1.34 -7.08
N ASP A 118 0.84 -1.30 -6.95
CA ASP A 118 -0.04 -0.73 -7.97
C ASP A 118 -0.12 0.79 -7.81
N GLY A 119 -0.09 1.50 -8.93
CA GLY A 119 -0.46 2.91 -8.99
C GLY A 119 -1.89 3.04 -9.51
N VAL A 120 -2.61 4.04 -9.00
CA VAL A 120 -3.96 4.37 -9.44
C VAL A 120 -4.12 5.87 -9.65
N TRP A 121 -5.04 6.23 -10.54
CA TRP A 121 -5.59 7.58 -10.57
C TRP A 121 -6.77 7.66 -9.62
N VAL A 122 -6.77 8.63 -8.71
CA VAL A 122 -7.93 9.00 -7.90
C VAL A 122 -8.42 10.35 -8.36
N CYS A 123 -9.64 10.38 -8.88
CA CYS A 123 -10.31 11.61 -9.29
C CYS A 123 -11.29 12.03 -8.19
N ALA A 124 -11.05 13.21 -7.64
CA ALA A 124 -11.78 13.76 -6.52
C ALA A 124 -12.48 15.07 -6.84
N SER A 125 -13.66 15.27 -6.25
CA SER A 125 -14.46 16.48 -6.39
C SER A 125 -14.18 17.50 -5.28
N GLN A 126 -13.58 17.05 -4.18
CA GLN A 126 -13.23 17.88 -3.01
C GLN A 126 -11.93 17.39 -2.36
N MET A 127 -11.38 18.20 -1.46
CA MET A 127 -10.21 17.79 -0.68
C MET A 127 -10.56 16.61 0.23
N GLY A 128 -9.63 15.67 0.37
CA GLY A 128 -9.77 14.52 1.25
C GLY A 128 -8.41 14.06 1.79
N THR A 129 -8.46 13.14 2.75
CA THR A 129 -7.24 12.58 3.34
C THR A 129 -7.33 11.06 3.34
N LEU A 130 -6.50 10.42 2.52
CA LEU A 130 -6.35 8.98 2.54
C LEU A 130 -5.46 8.61 3.74
N SER A 131 -5.95 7.74 4.61
CA SER A 131 -5.24 7.25 5.80
C SER A 131 -5.07 5.75 5.68
N LEU A 132 -3.83 5.31 5.59
CA LEU A 132 -3.46 3.91 5.44
C LEU A 132 -2.75 3.44 6.71
N SER A 133 -2.99 2.20 7.10
CA SER A 133 -2.30 1.53 8.19
C SER A 133 -1.96 0.11 7.74
N GLY A 134 -0.72 -0.31 7.96
CA GLY A 134 -0.25 -1.60 7.48
C GLY A 134 1.25 -1.76 7.67
N ILE A 135 1.85 -2.63 6.88
CA ILE A 135 3.29 -2.89 6.89
C ILE A 135 3.79 -2.66 5.47
N TYR A 136 4.93 -1.98 5.31
CA TYR A 136 5.57 -1.93 4.00
C TYR A 136 5.94 -3.36 3.58
N PRO A 137 5.59 -3.81 2.37
CA PRO A 137 6.09 -5.09 1.89
C PRO A 137 7.61 -5.04 1.82
N ASP A 138 8.24 -6.22 1.84
CA ASP A 138 9.67 -6.32 1.55
C ASP A 138 9.97 -5.65 0.20
N GLN A 139 11.10 -4.94 0.10
CA GLN A 139 11.43 -4.06 -1.04
C GLN A 139 11.67 -4.78 -2.38
N VAL A 140 11.29 -6.04 -2.51
CA VAL A 140 11.30 -6.75 -3.77
C VAL A 140 10.04 -6.37 -4.54
N MET A 141 10.14 -5.39 -5.46
CA MET A 141 9.01 -5.22 -6.37
C MET A 141 8.81 -6.48 -7.22
N PRO A 142 7.57 -6.80 -7.61
CA PRO A 142 7.30 -7.89 -8.53
C PRO A 142 8.05 -7.67 -9.85
N ALA A 143 8.54 -8.76 -10.43
CA ALA A 143 9.01 -8.73 -11.82
C ALA A 143 7.84 -8.40 -12.74
N TYR A 144 8.03 -7.45 -13.66
CA TYR A 144 7.02 -7.07 -14.64
C TYR A 144 7.07 -8.03 -15.83
N ALA A 145 6.07 -8.88 -15.97
CA ALA A 145 6.03 -9.87 -17.06
C ALA A 145 5.84 -9.23 -18.46
N GLU A 146 5.26 -8.02 -18.51
CA GLU A 146 4.90 -7.34 -19.75
C GLU A 146 5.76 -6.08 -19.97
N THR A 147 6.16 -5.83 -21.21
CA THR A 147 6.80 -4.57 -21.60
C THR A 147 5.77 -3.47 -21.86
N GLY A 148 6.17 -2.21 -21.76
CA GLY A 148 5.34 -1.04 -22.00
C GLY A 148 5.15 -0.20 -20.74
N TRP A 149 4.13 0.64 -20.76
CA TRP A 149 3.83 1.52 -19.63
C TRP A 149 3.11 0.77 -18.52
N HIS A 150 3.62 0.89 -17.30
CA HIS A 150 2.95 0.44 -16.08
C HIS A 150 2.72 1.63 -15.17
N LEU A 151 1.56 1.65 -14.50
CA LEU A 151 1.26 2.62 -13.45
C LEU A 151 1.51 1.95 -12.10
N VAL A 152 2.56 2.37 -11.41
CA VAL A 152 3.12 1.65 -10.26
C VAL A 152 3.26 2.54 -9.04
N GLY A 153 3.23 1.93 -7.87
CA GLY A 153 3.59 2.51 -6.59
C GLY A 153 4.88 1.92 -6.06
N PHE A 154 5.71 2.71 -5.39
CA PHE A 154 6.90 2.19 -4.70
C PHE A 154 6.65 2.21 -3.19
N PRO A 155 6.88 1.10 -2.48
CA PRO A 155 6.64 1.00 -1.05
C PRO A 155 7.76 1.64 -0.21
N VAL A 156 7.93 2.95 -0.36
CA VAL A 156 8.88 3.74 0.42
C VAL A 156 8.19 4.44 1.59
N GLY A 157 8.82 4.43 2.76
CA GLY A 157 8.31 5.08 3.97
C GLY A 157 8.68 6.55 4.13
N MET A 158 9.62 7.03 3.30
CA MET A 158 10.05 8.42 3.24
C MET A 158 10.49 8.77 1.81
N ALA A 159 10.70 10.04 1.52
CA ALA A 159 11.25 10.47 0.24
C ALA A 159 12.63 9.82 0.02
N THR A 160 12.78 9.03 -1.04
CA THR A 160 14.01 8.29 -1.35
C THR A 160 14.51 8.68 -2.74
N PRO A 161 15.83 8.88 -2.95
CA PRO A 161 16.37 9.18 -4.27
C PRO A 161 15.91 8.17 -5.32
N VAL A 162 15.51 8.67 -6.49
CA VAL A 162 14.96 7.82 -7.57
C VAL A 162 15.95 6.76 -8.03
N GLU A 163 17.24 7.10 -8.08
CA GLU A 163 18.31 6.17 -8.45
C GLU A 163 18.45 5.02 -7.45
N GLU A 164 18.28 5.29 -6.15
CA GLU A 164 18.35 4.27 -5.09
C GLU A 164 17.17 3.28 -5.19
N VAL A 165 15.96 3.80 -5.40
CA VAL A 165 14.76 2.96 -5.55
C VAL A 165 14.82 2.11 -6.83
N LEU A 166 15.38 2.67 -7.91
CA LEU A 166 15.38 2.02 -9.22
C LEU A 166 16.64 1.20 -9.53
N ALA A 167 17.68 1.25 -8.71
CA ALA A 167 18.91 0.47 -8.89
C ALA A 167 18.66 -1.04 -9.14
N PRO A 168 17.72 -1.71 -8.45
CA PRO A 168 17.42 -3.13 -8.73
C PRO A 168 16.83 -3.41 -10.11
N PHE A 169 16.35 -2.38 -10.82
CA PHE A 169 15.66 -2.46 -12.11
C PHE A 169 16.51 -1.91 -13.27
N GLU A 170 17.78 -1.58 -13.03
CA GLU A 170 18.67 -1.04 -14.07
C GLU A 170 18.64 -1.87 -15.35
N GLY A 171 18.49 -1.19 -16.49
CA GLY A 171 18.42 -1.83 -17.81
C GLY A 171 17.09 -2.52 -18.15
N THR A 172 16.09 -2.49 -17.27
CA THR A 172 14.75 -3.07 -17.52
C THR A 172 13.72 -2.03 -17.97
N PHE A 173 13.97 -0.73 -17.77
CA PHE A 173 13.07 0.38 -18.10
C PHE A 173 13.80 1.51 -18.83
N SER A 174 13.05 2.39 -19.50
CA SER A 174 13.63 3.51 -20.26
C SER A 174 13.32 4.90 -19.69
N ILE A 175 12.24 5.04 -18.91
CA ILE A 175 11.82 6.32 -18.35
C ILE A 175 10.82 6.08 -17.21
N VAL A 176 10.85 6.95 -16.20
CA VAL A 176 9.84 7.03 -15.15
C VAL A 176 9.26 8.45 -15.13
N GLN A 177 7.95 8.56 -14.97
CA GLN A 177 7.23 9.84 -14.96
C GLN A 177 6.21 9.89 -13.83
N THR A 178 5.98 11.07 -13.29
CA THR A 178 4.86 11.31 -12.37
C THR A 178 4.23 12.66 -12.66
N TYR A 179 2.93 12.76 -12.39
CA TYR A 179 2.16 13.97 -12.57
C TYR A 179 2.07 14.73 -11.24
N ASP A 180 2.49 15.99 -11.23
CA ASP A 180 2.30 16.89 -10.10
C ASP A 180 0.98 17.66 -10.27
N PRO A 181 -0.08 17.33 -9.51
CA PRO A 181 -1.36 18.03 -9.64
C PRO A 181 -1.30 19.48 -9.16
N GLY A 182 -0.31 19.85 -8.33
CA GLY A 182 -0.15 21.20 -7.80
C GLY A 182 0.40 22.18 -8.84
N SER A 183 1.37 21.74 -9.66
CA SER A 183 1.90 22.56 -10.76
C SER A 183 1.22 22.30 -12.10
N GLY A 184 0.61 21.13 -12.28
CA GLY A 184 0.07 20.66 -13.56
C GLY A 184 1.14 20.10 -14.50
N ASP A 185 2.37 19.90 -14.02
CA ASP A 185 3.49 19.45 -14.82
C ASP A 185 3.80 17.97 -14.63
N TRP A 186 4.45 17.41 -15.64
CA TRP A 186 5.05 16.08 -15.57
C TRP A 186 6.51 16.18 -15.14
N ARG A 187 6.87 15.38 -14.14
CA ARG A 187 8.26 15.16 -13.75
C ARG A 187 8.76 13.85 -14.34
N ARG A 188 10.04 13.79 -14.71
CA ARG A 188 10.63 12.59 -15.33
C ARG A 188 12.02 12.26 -14.78
N TYR A 189 12.33 10.98 -14.83
CA TYR A 189 13.64 10.39 -14.63
C TYR A 189 13.98 9.50 -15.83
N THR A 190 15.17 9.68 -16.42
CA THR A 190 15.64 8.92 -17.58
C THR A 190 16.99 8.28 -17.23
N PRO A 191 17.08 6.94 -17.18
CA PRO A 191 18.35 6.24 -16.99
C PRO A 191 19.42 6.69 -17.98
N ASP A 192 20.68 6.62 -17.55
CA ASP A 192 21.87 6.96 -18.35
C ASP A 192 21.95 8.41 -18.84
N THR A 193 21.08 9.30 -18.33
CA THR A 193 21.20 10.75 -18.51
C THR A 193 21.70 11.41 -17.23
N PRO A 194 22.41 12.55 -17.30
CA PRO A 194 22.77 13.29 -16.10
C PRO A 194 21.53 13.67 -15.30
N ILE A 195 21.50 13.37 -14.00
CA ILE A 195 20.36 13.68 -13.11
C ILE A 195 19.98 15.18 -13.10
N SER A 196 20.90 16.08 -13.49
CA SER A 196 20.63 17.51 -13.68
C SER A 196 19.63 17.82 -14.79
N ASP A 197 19.41 16.89 -15.72
CA ASP A 197 18.51 17.02 -16.86
C ASP A 197 17.10 16.45 -16.55
N ASP A 198 16.95 15.81 -15.39
CA ASP A 198 15.72 15.20 -14.90
C ASP A 198 15.04 16.06 -13.83
N THR A 199 13.73 15.93 -13.75
CA THR A 199 12.88 16.70 -12.83
C THR A 199 12.26 15.84 -11.74
N LEU A 200 12.27 14.51 -11.90
CA LEU A 200 11.94 13.54 -10.86
C LEU A 200 13.24 13.08 -10.22
N THR A 201 13.53 13.56 -9.01
CA THR A 201 14.76 13.21 -8.27
C THR A 201 14.50 12.28 -7.10
N HIS A 202 13.25 12.21 -6.61
CA HIS A 202 12.85 11.41 -5.46
C HIS A 202 11.54 10.68 -5.72
N ILE A 203 11.44 9.48 -5.17
CA ILE A 203 10.21 8.72 -5.02
C ILE A 203 9.61 9.07 -3.66
N GLU A 204 8.34 9.44 -3.65
CA GLU A 204 7.61 9.94 -2.50
C GLU A 204 6.61 8.88 -2.00
N PRO A 205 6.46 8.70 -0.68
CA PRO A 205 5.46 7.80 -0.12
C PRO A 205 4.05 8.11 -0.62
N GLY A 206 3.34 7.09 -1.09
CA GLY A 206 1.96 7.22 -1.55
C GLY A 206 1.78 7.88 -2.92
N SER A 207 2.87 8.25 -3.61
CA SER A 207 2.82 8.70 -5.00
C SER A 207 2.85 7.51 -5.96
N ALA A 208 2.25 7.68 -7.14
CA ALA A 208 2.36 6.71 -8.23
C ALA A 208 3.15 7.28 -9.42
N TYR A 209 3.66 6.37 -10.23
CA TYR A 209 4.62 6.62 -11.29
C TYR A 209 4.26 5.80 -12.52
N TRP A 210 4.34 6.42 -13.68
CA TRP A 210 4.40 5.70 -14.94
C TRP A 210 5.84 5.24 -15.18
N ILE A 211 6.05 3.94 -15.35
CA ILE A 211 7.35 3.37 -15.72
C ILE A 211 7.21 2.67 -17.07
N ASN A 212 8.09 2.97 -18.02
CA ASN A 212 8.12 2.26 -19.30
C ASN A 212 9.11 1.11 -19.26
N ILE A 213 8.61 -0.10 -19.02
CA ILE A 213 9.38 -1.34 -19.00
C ILE A 213 9.74 -1.73 -20.43
N THR A 214 11.02 -1.94 -20.70
CA THR A 214 11.53 -2.36 -22.01
C THR A 214 11.95 -3.82 -22.04
N ARG A 215 12.13 -4.45 -20.87
CA ARG A 215 12.52 -5.86 -20.72
C ARG A 215 11.86 -6.46 -19.47
N PRO A 216 11.25 -7.65 -19.55
CA PRO A 216 10.71 -8.35 -18.40
C PRO A 216 11.80 -8.96 -17.51
#